data_AF-A0A4S2GVF4-F1
#
_entry.id   AF-A0A4S2GVF4-F1
#
_cell.length_a   1.000
_cell.length_b   1.000
_cell.length_c   1.000
_cell.angle_alpha   90.00
_cell.angle_beta   90.00
_cell.angle_gamma   90.00
#
_symmetry.space_group_name_H-M   'P 1'
#
loop_
_entity.id
_entity.type
_entity.pdbx_description
1 polymer ?
#
loop_
_entity_poly.entity_id
_entity_poly.type
_entity_poly.pdbx_seq_one_letter_code
_entity_poly.pdbx_strand_id
1 'polypeptide(L)'
;HYRYERGREGDFLATGFSPRKARHSIYLLPGYEDHSAILARLGRHARGKSCLYVTRLEDIDLDVLAELIEAGVRNLSRKYEVPPT
;
A
#
# COMPACT_ATOMS: atom_id res chain seq x y z
N HIS A 1 8.79 3.81 11.98
CA HIS A 1 8.51 5.19 12.39
C HIS A 1 8.63 6.15 11.21
N TYR A 2 7.65 7.01 10.94
CA TYR A 2 7.71 8.04 9.88
C TYR A 2 7.69 9.45 10.50
N ARG A 3 8.35 10.42 9.86
CA ARG A 3 8.34 11.83 10.26
C ARG A 3 8.18 12.73 9.04
N TYR A 4 7.11 13.51 9.01
CA TYR A 4 6.90 14.55 8.00
C TYR A 4 7.71 15.81 8.33
N GLU A 5 8.11 16.58 7.31
CA GLU A 5 8.83 17.85 7.46
C GLU A 5 8.10 18.86 8.36
N ARG A 6 6.76 18.80 8.41
CA ARG A 6 5.92 19.67 9.25
C ARG A 6 5.78 19.20 10.71
N GLY A 7 6.60 18.25 11.16
CA GLY A 7 6.67 17.81 12.56
C GLY A 7 5.65 16.75 12.97
N ARG A 8 4.81 16.23 12.06
CA ARG A 8 3.95 15.09 12.35
C ARG A 8 4.75 13.79 12.19
N GLU A 9 4.87 13.02 13.26
CA GLU A 9 5.50 11.71 13.27
C GLU A 9 4.59 10.65 13.88
N GLY A 10 4.94 9.39 13.67
CA GLY A 10 4.23 8.28 14.28
C GLY A 10 4.67 6.93 13.74
N ASP A 11 4.14 5.89 14.36
CA ASP A 11 4.35 4.52 13.94
C ASP A 11 3.14 4.01 13.17
N PHE A 12 3.42 3.40 12.04
CA PHE A 12 2.43 2.79 11.18
C PHE A 12 3.06 1.59 10.48
N LEU A 13 2.23 0.60 10.18
CA LEU A 13 2.60 -0.58 9.41
C LEU A 13 3.14 -0.19 8.03
N ALA A 14 4.15 -0.91 7.53
CA ALA A 14 4.64 -0.71 6.16
C ALA A 14 3.57 -1.08 5.11
N THR A 15 2.88 -2.20 5.38
CA THR A 15 1.75 -2.72 4.60
C THR A 15 0.84 -3.54 5.52
N GLY A 16 -0.43 -3.70 5.13
CA GLY A 16 -1.41 -4.49 5.89
C GLY A 16 -2.81 -4.29 5.35
N PHE A 17 -3.81 -4.97 5.93
CA PHE A 17 -5.17 -4.90 5.42
C PHE A 17 -6.23 -4.83 6.53
N SER A 18 -7.36 -4.22 6.19
CA SER A 18 -8.56 -4.18 7.03
C SER A 18 -9.73 -4.75 6.22
N PRO A 19 -10.26 -5.92 6.61
CA PRO A 19 -11.49 -6.44 6.01
C PRO A 19 -12.66 -5.58 6.49
N ARG A 20 -13.49 -5.12 5.55
CA ARG A 20 -14.76 -4.46 5.88
C ARG A 20 -15.88 -5.07 5.05
N LYS A 21 -17.11 -4.98 5.59
CA LYS A 21 -18.33 -5.55 4.99
C LYS A 21 -18.52 -5.22 3.50
N ALA A 22 -18.11 -4.03 3.05
CA ALA A 22 -18.28 -3.60 1.66
C ALA A 22 -17.00 -3.69 0.81
N ARG A 23 -15.81 -3.64 1.42
CA ARG A 23 -14.52 -3.59 0.71
C ARG A 23 -13.34 -3.90 1.64
N HIS A 24 -12.37 -4.62 1.12
CA HIS A 24 -11.06 -4.80 1.73
C HIS A 24 -10.25 -3.53 1.50
N SER A 25 -9.67 -2.99 2.58
CA SER A 25 -8.73 -1.87 2.50
C SER A 25 -7.33 -2.42 2.66
N ILE A 26 -6.48 -2.24 1.66
CA ILE A 26 -5.07 -2.64 1.68
C ILE A 26 -4.25 -1.37 1.83
N TYR A 27 -3.44 -1.27 2.87
CA TYR A 27 -2.60 -0.11 3.16
C TYR A 27 -1.23 -0.30 2.52
N LEU A 28 -0.76 0.69 1.77
CA LEU A 28 0.52 0.70 1.08
C LEU A 28 1.18 2.07 1.36
N LEU A 29 2.25 2.07 2.17
CA LEU A 29 3.06 3.27 2.39
C LEU A 29 4.39 3.20 1.64
N PRO A 30 4.96 4.36 1.26
CA PRO A 30 4.39 5.69 1.35
C PRO A 30 3.63 5.93 0.05
N GLY A 31 2.30 6.04 0.06
CA GLY A 31 1.46 6.10 -1.16
C GLY A 31 1.67 7.30 -2.11
N TYR A 32 2.84 7.91 -2.07
CA TYR A 32 3.29 9.07 -2.83
C TYR A 32 4.16 8.72 -4.05
N GLU A 33 4.39 7.44 -4.34
CA GLU A 33 5.13 7.01 -5.53
C GLU A 33 4.21 6.50 -6.63
N ASP A 34 4.64 6.73 -7.87
CA ASP A 34 3.87 6.34 -9.04
C ASP A 34 4.02 4.83 -9.31
N HIS A 35 3.03 4.06 -8.87
CA HIS A 35 2.89 2.64 -9.17
C HIS A 35 1.88 2.40 -10.31
N SER A 36 1.58 3.39 -11.15
CA SER A 36 0.57 3.31 -12.21
C SER A 36 0.76 2.11 -13.13
N ALA A 37 1.99 1.77 -13.50
CA ALA A 37 2.30 0.62 -14.35
C ALA A 37 1.91 -0.73 -13.71
N ILE A 38 2.15 -0.90 -12.41
CA ILE A 38 1.77 -2.10 -11.65
C ILE A 38 0.25 -2.11 -11.45
N LEU A 39 -0.32 -0.97 -11.07
CA LEU A 39 -1.75 -0.80 -10.85
C LEU A 39 -2.58 -1.07 -12.11
N ALA A 40 -2.06 -0.75 -13.30
CA ALA A 40 -2.74 -1.03 -14.56
C ALA A 40 -2.98 -2.53 -14.80
N ARG A 41 -2.14 -3.40 -14.20
CA ARG A 41 -2.24 -4.86 -14.29
C ARG A 41 -3.07 -5.48 -13.17
N LEU A 42 -3.36 -4.72 -12.09
CA LEU A 42 -3.91 -5.26 -10.85
C LEU A 42 -5.35 -5.78 -10.98
N GLY A 43 -6.13 -5.25 -11.94
CA GLY A 43 -7.57 -5.56 -12.06
C GLY A 43 -8.45 -4.50 -11.40
N ARG A 44 -9.67 -4.87 -11.00
CA ARG A 44 -10.70 -3.90 -10.55
C ARG A 44 -10.44 -3.46 -9.11
N HIS A 45 -9.96 -2.23 -8.96
CA HIS A 45 -9.67 -1.63 -7.65
C HIS A 45 -10.05 -0.14 -7.63
N ALA A 46 -10.19 0.42 -6.44
CA ALA A 46 -10.21 1.87 -6.24
C ALA A 46 -8.99 2.29 -5.40
N ARG A 47 -8.49 3.51 -5.62
CA ARG A 47 -7.25 4.01 -5.01
C ARG A 47 -7.52 5.20 -4.11
N GLY A 48 -6.96 5.18 -2.91
CA GLY A 48 -6.84 6.32 -1.99
C GLY A 48 -5.43 6.93 -2.01
N LYS A 49 -5.09 7.74 -1.00
CA LYS A 49 -3.75 8.32 -0.91
C LYS A 49 -2.66 7.30 -0.58
N SER A 50 -2.94 6.38 0.35
CA SER A 50 -2.01 5.33 0.78
C SER A 50 -2.71 3.99 0.97
N CYS A 51 -3.80 3.78 0.22
CA CYS A 51 -4.60 2.57 0.32
C CYS A 51 -5.22 2.18 -1.02
N LEU A 52 -5.43 0.88 -1.18
CA LEU A 52 -6.25 0.29 -2.22
C LEU A 52 -7.53 -0.26 -1.61
N TYR A 53 -8.60 -0.18 -2.38
CA TYR A 53 -9.90 -0.70 -2.05
C TYR A 53 -10.27 -1.78 -3.05
N VAL A 54 -10.54 -2.97 -2.53
CA VAL A 54 -10.86 -4.15 -3.33
C VAL A 54 -12.15 -4.76 -2.79
N THR A 55 -13.15 -4.93 -3.65
CA THR A 55 -14.44 -5.51 -3.23
C THR A 55 -14.33 -7.02 -3.08
N ARG A 56 -13.78 -7.71 -4.10
CA ARG A 56 -13.54 -9.15 -4.10
C ARG A 56 -12.11 -9.44 -4.51
N LEU A 57 -11.48 -10.42 -3.87
CA LEU A 57 -10.11 -10.80 -4.21
C LEU A 57 -10.00 -11.45 -5.60
N GLU A 58 -11.07 -12.10 -6.08
CA GLU A 58 -11.16 -12.64 -7.45
C GLU A 58 -11.13 -11.56 -8.55
N ASP A 59 -11.41 -10.31 -8.21
CA ASP A 59 -11.40 -9.19 -9.14
C ASP A 59 -9.99 -8.59 -9.35
N ILE A 60 -9.00 -9.08 -8.61
CA ILE A 60 -7.62 -8.61 -8.66
C ILE A 60 -6.63 -9.76 -8.87
N ASP A 61 -5.49 -9.42 -9.46
CA ASP A 61 -4.35 -10.30 -9.58
C ASP A 61 -3.51 -10.23 -8.29
N LEU A 62 -3.40 -11.36 -7.58
CA LEU A 62 -2.66 -11.45 -6.32
C LEU A 62 -1.14 -11.40 -6.51
N ASP A 63 -0.62 -11.83 -7.66
CA ASP A 63 0.80 -11.75 -7.97
C ASP A 63 1.18 -10.29 -8.24
N VAL A 64 0.33 -9.56 -8.95
CA VAL A 64 0.50 -8.11 -9.15
C VAL A 64 0.35 -7.35 -7.83
N LEU A 65 -0.55 -7.78 -6.94
CA LEU A 65 -0.66 -7.20 -5.60
C LEU A 65 0.63 -7.42 -4.79
N ALA A 66 1.23 -8.61 -4.86
CA ALA A 66 2.50 -8.90 -4.21
C ALA A 66 3.63 -8.02 -4.76
N GLU A 67 3.74 -7.89 -6.08
CA GLU A 67 4.68 -6.99 -6.77
C GLU A 67 4.54 -5.54 -6.26
N LEU A 68 3.28 -5.07 -6.12
CA LEU A 68 2.99 -3.74 -5.61
C LEU A 68 3.41 -3.56 -4.14
N ILE A 69 3.15 -4.55 -3.30
CA ILE A 69 3.54 -4.52 -1.88
C ILE A 69 5.06 -4.47 -1.75
N GLU A 70 5.78 -5.31 -2.48
CA GLU A 70 7.24 -5.32 -2.47
C GLU A 70 7.83 -3.99 -2.95
N ALA A 71 7.28 -3.41 -4.02
CA ALA A 71 7.70 -2.11 -4.51
C ALA A 71 7.44 -1.02 -3.47
N GLY A 72 6.27 -1.01 -2.84
CA GLY A 72 5.90 -0.06 -1.78
C GLY A 72 6.82 -0.15 -0.57
N VAL A 73 7.06 -1.35 -0.04
CA VAL A 73 7.95 -1.57 1.11
C VAL A 73 9.38 -1.15 0.79
N ARG A 74 9.92 -1.55 -0.38
CA ARG A 74 11.27 -1.16 -0.82
C ARG A 74 11.42 0.35 -0.90
N ASN A 75 10.40 1.03 -1.37
CA ASN A 75 10.37 2.48 -1.46
C ASN A 75 10.27 3.15 -0.08
N LEU A 76 9.47 2.58 0.82
CA LEU A 76 9.39 3.03 2.21
C LEU A 76 10.75 2.95 2.89
N SER A 77 11.46 1.83 2.72
CA SER A 77 12.80 1.60 3.27
C SER A 77 13.87 2.56 2.76
N ARG A 78 13.67 3.23 1.63
CA ARG A 78 14.58 4.30 1.15
C ARG A 78 14.44 5.60 1.93
N LYS A 79 13.29 5.84 2.55
CA LYS A 79 12.96 7.11 3.23
C LYS A 79 12.89 6.98 4.75
N TYR A 80 12.45 5.83 5.25
CA TYR A 80 12.26 5.58 6.67
C TYR A 80 12.78 4.19 7.01
N GLU A 81 13.25 4.02 8.24
CA GLU A 81 13.61 2.71 8.75
C GLU A 81 12.34 1.86 8.87
N VAL A 82 12.34 0.73 8.14
CA VAL A 82 11.29 -0.28 8.18
C VAL A 82 11.88 -1.49 8.88
N PRO A 83 11.58 -1.71 10.18
CA PRO A 83 12.07 -2.88 10.88
C PRO A 83 11.50 -4.15 10.22
N PRO A 84 12.28 -5.24 10.17
CA PRO A 84 11.77 -6.52 9.71
C PRO A 84 10.62 -6.98 10.63
N THR A 85 9.57 -7.52 10.01
CA THR A 85 8.44 -8.18 10.69
C THR A 85 8.77 -9.59 11.10
#